data_AF-A0A410RHH3-F1
#
_entry.id   AF-A0A410RHH3-F1
#
_cell.length_a   1.000
_cell.length_b   1.000
_cell.length_c   1.000
_cell.angle_alpha   90.00
_cell.angle_beta   90.00
_cell.angle_gamma   90.00
#
_symmetry.space_group_name_H-M   'P 1'
#
loop_
_entity.id
_entity.type
_entity.pdbx_description
1 polymer ?
#
loop_
_entity_poly.entity_id
_entity_poly.type
_entity_poly.pdbx_seq_one_letter_code
_entity_poly.pdbx_strand_id
1 'polypeptide(L)'
;HIDLSSLHGPVEQLKMLLLAVIVAVLGLAAADQQCCSIEDRHEVQALWQSIWSAENTGKRTIIGRLIFEELFEIDGATKGLFKRVNVEDPSSPEFEAHVLRVMNGLDTLIGVLDDPATGKSLLQHLAEQHKARDGFKVEYFKEFGVAMNRVLPKVASCFNPEAWNHCYDGFVSSITAMMA
;
A
#
# COMPACT_ATOMS: atom_id res chain seq x y z
N HIS A 1 42.54 42.83 17.98
CA HIS A 1 41.52 41.78 18.18
C HIS A 1 40.19 42.33 17.72
N ILE A 2 39.66 41.84 16.59
CA ILE A 2 38.31 42.18 16.11
C ILE A 2 37.39 41.10 16.69
N ASP A 3 36.47 41.51 17.54
CA ASP A 3 35.49 40.64 18.17
C ASP A 3 34.35 40.34 17.17
N LEU A 4 34.39 39.16 16.57
CA LEU A 4 33.43 38.67 15.58
C LEU A 4 32.09 38.25 16.22
N SER A 5 31.94 38.31 17.54
CA SER A 5 30.69 37.97 18.24
C SER A 5 29.57 39.01 18.02
N SER A 6 29.89 40.21 17.52
CA SER A 6 28.95 41.33 17.35
C SER A 6 28.12 41.31 16.05
N LEU A 7 28.33 40.38 15.11
CA LEU A 7 27.65 40.41 13.80
C LEU A 7 26.28 39.70 13.74
N HIS A 8 25.81 39.11 14.83
CA HIS A 8 24.51 38.44 14.84
C HIS A 8 23.46 39.34 15.48
N GLY A 9 23.00 40.33 14.72
CA GLY A 9 21.86 41.16 15.12
C GLY A 9 20.57 40.33 15.26
N PRO A 10 19.55 40.84 15.98
CA PRO A 10 18.29 40.13 16.21
C PRO A 10 17.57 39.74 14.92
N VAL A 11 17.83 40.45 13.82
CA VAL A 11 17.31 40.15 12.48
C VAL A 11 17.93 38.88 11.88
N GLU A 12 19.25 38.66 12.05
CA GLU A 12 19.93 37.46 11.54
C GLU A 12 19.58 36.22 12.36
N GLN A 13 19.41 36.39 13.68
CA GLN A 13 18.88 35.34 14.56
C GLN A 13 17.44 34.95 14.19
N LEU A 14 16.58 35.94 13.89
CA LEU A 14 15.20 35.70 13.46
C LEU A 14 15.13 34.98 12.11
N LYS A 15 16.01 35.32 11.15
CA LYS A 15 16.11 34.61 9.86
C LYS A 15 16.57 33.16 10.01
N MET A 16 17.56 32.89 10.85
CA MET A 16 18.01 31.52 11.14
C MET A 16 16.94 30.70 11.87
N LEU A 17 16.24 31.30 12.83
CA LEU A 17 15.12 30.66 13.52
C LEU A 17 13.95 30.37 12.55
N LEU A 18 13.62 31.31 11.66
CA LEU A 18 12.61 31.10 10.62
C LEU A 18 13.01 29.99 9.64
N LEU A 19 14.26 29.94 9.20
CA LEU A 19 14.78 28.86 8.35
C LEU A 19 14.76 27.50 9.07
N ALA A 20 15.15 27.45 10.34
CA ALA A 20 15.12 26.23 11.15
C ALA A 20 13.68 25.74 11.37
N VAL A 21 12.72 26.64 11.60
CA VAL A 21 11.29 26.30 11.72
C VAL A 21 10.73 25.82 10.38
N ILE A 22 11.08 26.44 9.25
CA ILE A 22 10.64 25.99 7.92
C ILE A 22 11.20 24.59 7.61
N VAL A 23 12.48 24.33 7.88
CA VAL A 23 13.09 23.01 7.70
C VAL A 23 12.47 21.97 8.63
N ALA A 24 12.18 22.33 9.89
CA ALA A 24 11.51 21.43 10.82
C ALA A 24 10.06 21.12 10.39
N VAL A 25 9.30 22.12 9.94
CA VAL A 25 7.92 21.93 9.45
C VAL A 25 7.88 21.09 8.18
N LEU A 26 8.84 21.29 7.26
CA LEU A 26 9.00 20.43 6.07
C LEU A 26 9.40 19.00 6.45
N GLY A 27 10.25 18.82 7.47
CA GLY A 27 10.65 17.51 7.97
C GLY A 27 9.52 16.73 8.64
N LEU A 28 8.63 17.41 9.37
CA LEU A 28 7.45 16.78 9.99
C LEU A 28 6.36 16.43 8.96
N ALA A 29 6.18 17.21 7.90
CA ALA A 29 5.24 16.88 6.82
C ALA A 29 5.69 15.68 5.97
N ALA A 30 7.01 15.44 5.87
CA ALA A 30 7.57 14.28 5.18
C ALA A 30 7.45 12.97 5.98
N ALA A 31 7.20 13.06 7.30
CA ALA A 31 7.27 11.91 8.19
C ALA A 31 6.07 10.94 8.11
N ASP A 32 4.90 11.45 7.71
CA ASP A 32 3.67 10.64 7.59
C ASP A 32 3.51 10.01 6.18
N GLN A 33 4.45 10.29 5.26
CA GLN A 33 4.50 9.76 3.88
C GLN A 33 5.81 9.01 3.62
N GLN A 34 6.57 8.71 4.67
CA GLN A 34 8.02 8.49 4.59
C GLN A 34 8.45 7.16 3.96
N CYS A 35 7.54 6.19 3.80
CA CYS A 35 7.88 4.92 3.15
C CYS A 35 7.58 4.93 1.64
N CYS A 36 6.44 5.44 1.19
CA CYS A 36 6.03 5.44 -0.23
C CYS A 36 6.26 6.82 -0.86
N SER A 37 7.46 7.01 -1.43
CA SER A 37 7.86 8.25 -2.10
C SER A 37 7.02 8.55 -3.35
N ILE A 38 7.13 9.75 -3.91
CA ILE A 38 6.43 10.10 -5.16
C ILE A 38 6.93 9.21 -6.30
N GLU A 39 8.23 8.94 -6.31
CA GLU A 39 8.88 8.05 -7.26
C GLU A 39 8.35 6.61 -7.14
N ASP A 40 8.24 6.09 -5.90
CA ASP A 40 7.68 4.75 -5.66
C ASP A 40 6.23 4.65 -6.15
N ARG A 41 5.41 5.70 -5.95
CA ARG A 41 4.01 5.72 -6.39
C ARG A 41 3.90 5.60 -7.89
N HIS A 42 4.63 6.42 -8.62
CA HIS A 42 4.63 6.39 -10.08
C HIS A 42 5.13 5.05 -10.60
N GLU A 43 6.15 4.46 -9.97
CA GLU A 43 6.67 3.14 -10.34
C GLU A 43 5.64 2.03 -10.09
N VAL A 44 5.00 2.02 -8.91
CA VAL A 44 3.95 1.07 -8.56
C VAL A 44 2.74 1.21 -9.47
N GLN A 45 2.30 2.43 -9.78
CA GLN A 45 1.20 2.68 -10.71
C GLN A 45 1.55 2.21 -12.12
N ALA A 46 2.76 2.51 -12.63
CA ALA A 46 3.19 2.09 -13.97
C ALA A 46 3.29 0.57 -14.07
N LEU A 47 3.91 -0.07 -13.07
CA LEU A 47 3.96 -1.53 -12.94
C LEU A 47 2.55 -2.12 -12.93
N TRP A 48 1.67 -1.59 -12.07
CA TRP A 48 0.30 -2.09 -11.91
C TRP A 48 -0.51 -1.96 -13.21
N GLN A 49 -0.39 -0.84 -13.91
CA GLN A 49 -1.03 -0.66 -15.23
C GLN A 49 -0.54 -1.69 -16.25
N SER A 50 0.74 -2.09 -16.21
CA SER A 50 1.27 -3.09 -17.13
C SER A 50 0.65 -4.49 -16.95
N ILE A 51 0.19 -4.82 -15.74
CA ILE A 51 -0.40 -6.13 -15.40
C ILE A 51 -1.93 -6.11 -15.29
N TRP A 52 -2.49 -4.96 -14.92
CA TRP A 52 -3.91 -4.76 -14.60
C TRP A 52 -4.56 -3.73 -15.55
N SER A 53 -4.17 -3.70 -16.83
CA SER A 53 -4.86 -2.92 -17.88
C SER A 53 -6.08 -3.64 -18.46
N ALA A 54 -6.92 -2.90 -19.20
CA ALA A 54 -8.08 -3.45 -19.91
C ALA A 54 -7.68 -4.48 -20.97
N GLU A 55 -6.47 -4.39 -21.52
CA GLU A 55 -5.92 -5.36 -22.47
C GLU A 55 -5.61 -6.70 -21.80
N ASN A 56 -5.41 -6.71 -20.48
CA ASN A 56 -5.07 -7.90 -19.70
C ASN A 56 -6.28 -8.54 -18.99
N THR A 57 -7.52 -8.16 -19.33
CA THR A 57 -8.72 -8.62 -18.59
C THR A 57 -8.82 -10.15 -18.47
N GLY A 58 -8.43 -10.91 -19.50
CA GLY A 58 -8.41 -12.38 -19.46
C GLY A 58 -7.36 -12.99 -18.52
N LYS A 59 -6.33 -12.23 -18.14
CA LYS A 59 -5.24 -12.68 -17.24
C LYS A 59 -5.47 -12.24 -15.80
N ARG A 60 -6.27 -11.19 -15.56
CA ARG A 60 -6.54 -10.62 -14.23
C ARG A 60 -7.02 -11.66 -13.22
N THR A 61 -8.00 -12.49 -13.61
CA THR A 61 -8.52 -13.55 -12.73
C THR A 61 -7.46 -14.60 -12.40
N ILE A 62 -6.62 -14.97 -13.38
CA ILE A 62 -5.55 -15.96 -13.19
C ILE A 62 -4.50 -15.40 -12.22
N ILE A 63 -4.04 -14.17 -12.43
CA ILE A 63 -3.04 -13.51 -11.56
C ILE A 63 -3.59 -13.39 -10.13
N GLY A 64 -4.82 -12.89 -9.99
CA GLY A 64 -5.46 -12.76 -8.69
C GLY A 64 -5.57 -14.11 -7.97
N ARG A 65 -5.99 -15.17 -8.69
CA ARG A 65 -6.08 -16.52 -8.11
C ARG A 65 -4.70 -17.04 -7.67
N LEU A 66 -3.66 -16.86 -8.47
CA LEU A 66 -2.29 -17.24 -8.09
C LEU A 66 -1.83 -16.55 -6.80
N ILE A 67 -2.22 -15.29 -6.57
CA ILE A 67 -1.91 -14.58 -5.32
C ILE A 67 -2.64 -15.21 -4.14
N PHE A 68 -3.92 -15.58 -4.29
CA PHE A 68 -4.66 -16.27 -3.23
C PHE A 68 -4.15 -17.69 -2.97
N GLU A 69 -3.77 -18.42 -4.01
CA GLU A 69 -3.13 -19.73 -3.88
C GLU A 69 -1.83 -19.62 -3.08
N GLU A 70 -0.97 -18.64 -3.39
CA GLU A 70 0.26 -18.38 -2.63
C GLU A 70 -0.03 -17.94 -1.18
N LEU A 71 -1.11 -17.17 -0.93
CA LEU A 71 -1.55 -16.85 0.43
C LEU A 71 -1.92 -18.11 1.21
N PHE A 72 -2.66 -19.03 0.61
CA PHE A 72 -3.08 -20.28 1.26
C PHE A 72 -1.89 -21.22 1.52
N GLU A 73 -0.87 -21.18 0.68
CA GLU A 73 0.40 -21.90 0.91
C GLU A 73 1.24 -21.26 2.03
N ILE A 74 1.19 -19.93 2.18
CA ILE A 74 1.88 -19.21 3.26
C ILE A 74 1.21 -19.49 4.61
N ASP A 75 -0.12 -19.34 4.69
CA ASP A 75 -0.91 -19.68 5.86
C ASP A 75 -2.25 -20.34 5.45
N GLY A 76 -2.31 -21.67 5.58
CA GLY A 76 -3.51 -22.45 5.28
C GLY A 76 -4.74 -22.09 6.13
N ALA A 77 -4.57 -21.43 7.28
CA ALA A 77 -5.68 -20.97 8.10
C ALA A 77 -6.49 -19.86 7.40
N THR A 78 -5.85 -19.07 6.53
CA THR A 78 -6.52 -17.99 5.79
C THR A 78 -7.60 -18.52 4.85
N LYS A 79 -7.47 -19.74 4.31
CA LYS A 79 -8.49 -20.40 3.48
C LYS A 79 -9.86 -20.43 4.19
N GLY A 80 -9.86 -20.64 5.51
CA GLY A 80 -11.09 -20.67 6.32
C GLY A 80 -11.92 -19.37 6.27
N LEU A 81 -11.29 -18.23 5.99
CA LEU A 81 -11.97 -16.92 5.90
C LEU A 81 -12.86 -16.79 4.65
N PHE A 82 -12.62 -17.64 3.65
CA PHE A 82 -13.23 -17.54 2.32
C PHE A 82 -14.29 -18.62 2.05
N LYS A 83 -14.74 -19.35 3.08
CA LYS A 83 -15.79 -20.39 2.93
C LYS A 83 -17.08 -19.87 2.30
N ARG A 84 -17.48 -18.62 2.58
CA ARG A 84 -18.69 -17.99 2.01
C ARG A 84 -18.61 -17.73 0.51
N VAL A 85 -17.42 -17.81 -0.08
CA VAL A 85 -17.18 -17.59 -1.52
C VAL A 85 -16.65 -18.87 -2.19
N ASN A 86 -16.96 -20.04 -1.64
CA ASN A 86 -16.66 -21.35 -2.22
C ASN A 86 -15.18 -21.61 -2.53
N VAL A 87 -14.28 -21.19 -1.63
CA VAL A 87 -12.82 -21.39 -1.78
C VAL A 87 -12.36 -22.86 -1.87
N GLU A 88 -13.21 -23.83 -1.54
CA GLU A 88 -12.90 -25.25 -1.73
C GLU A 88 -12.84 -25.64 -3.20
N ASP A 89 -13.48 -24.86 -4.07
CA ASP A 89 -13.28 -24.87 -5.51
C ASP A 89 -12.71 -23.51 -5.95
N PRO A 90 -11.37 -23.37 -6.05
CA PRO A 90 -10.73 -22.12 -6.47
C PRO A 90 -11.06 -21.69 -7.91
N SER A 91 -11.67 -22.58 -8.70
CA SER A 91 -12.16 -22.27 -10.05
C SER A 91 -13.66 -21.92 -10.09
N SER A 92 -14.32 -21.91 -8.93
CA SER A 92 -15.74 -21.56 -8.85
C SER A 92 -16.00 -20.10 -9.20
N PRO A 93 -17.13 -19.79 -9.88
CA PRO A 93 -17.50 -18.42 -10.21
C PRO A 93 -17.58 -17.50 -8.98
N GLU A 94 -17.99 -18.02 -7.82
CA GLU A 94 -18.10 -17.28 -6.57
C GLU A 94 -16.73 -16.82 -6.07
N PHE A 95 -15.75 -17.71 -6.11
CA PHE A 95 -14.39 -17.40 -5.66
C PHE A 95 -13.69 -16.48 -6.67
N GLU A 96 -13.80 -16.75 -7.97
CA GLU A 96 -13.24 -15.87 -9.00
C GLU A 96 -13.82 -14.45 -8.93
N ALA A 97 -15.13 -14.31 -8.72
CA ALA A 97 -15.76 -13.02 -8.51
C ALA A 97 -15.23 -12.34 -7.24
N HIS A 98 -14.95 -13.09 -6.18
CA HIS A 98 -14.36 -12.54 -4.95
C HIS A 98 -12.94 -12.03 -5.18
N VAL A 99 -12.10 -12.84 -5.84
CA VAL A 99 -10.73 -12.47 -6.23
C VAL A 99 -10.75 -11.15 -6.99
N LEU A 100 -11.59 -11.03 -8.02
CA LEU A 100 -11.70 -9.80 -8.81
C LEU A 100 -12.12 -8.59 -7.95
N ARG A 101 -13.05 -8.75 -7.00
CA ARG A 101 -13.43 -7.65 -6.08
C ARG A 101 -12.26 -7.18 -5.23
N VAL A 102 -11.45 -8.11 -4.71
CA VAL A 102 -10.27 -7.76 -3.89
C VAL A 102 -9.22 -7.05 -4.75
N MET A 103 -8.89 -7.61 -5.91
CA MET A 103 -7.89 -7.01 -6.80
C MET A 103 -8.33 -5.66 -7.35
N ASN A 104 -9.63 -5.44 -7.61
CA ASN A 104 -10.16 -4.13 -7.99
C ASN A 104 -10.13 -3.12 -6.82
N GLY A 105 -10.29 -3.59 -5.58
CA GLY A 105 -10.09 -2.74 -4.40
C GLY A 105 -8.64 -2.25 -4.30
N LEU A 106 -7.68 -3.13 -4.56
CA LEU A 106 -6.26 -2.78 -4.62
C LEU A 106 -5.94 -1.84 -5.80
N ASP A 107 -6.49 -2.12 -6.98
CA ASP A 107 -6.36 -1.26 -8.17
C ASP A 107 -6.83 0.17 -7.88
N THR A 108 -7.96 0.29 -7.17
CA THR A 108 -8.49 1.59 -6.74
C THR A 108 -7.52 2.30 -5.79
N LEU A 109 -6.97 1.60 -4.79
CA LEU A 109 -5.99 2.17 -3.86
C LEU A 109 -4.72 2.64 -4.57
N ILE A 110 -4.18 1.83 -5.49
CA ILE A 110 -3.00 2.17 -6.29
C ILE A 110 -3.29 3.39 -7.17
N GLY A 111 -4.48 3.44 -7.78
CA GLY A 111 -4.90 4.54 -8.64
C GLY A 111 -5.02 5.90 -7.93
N VAL A 112 -5.16 5.92 -6.60
CA VAL A 112 -5.26 7.16 -5.80
C VAL A 112 -4.01 7.44 -4.96
N LEU A 113 -2.88 6.80 -5.24
CA LEU A 113 -1.62 7.04 -4.52
C LEU A 113 -1.19 8.52 -4.53
N ASP A 114 -1.57 9.29 -5.56
CA ASP A 114 -1.29 10.71 -5.69
C ASP A 114 -2.41 11.62 -5.13
N ASP A 115 -3.48 11.03 -4.58
CA ASP A 115 -4.57 11.74 -3.90
C ASP A 115 -4.70 11.26 -2.45
N PRO A 116 -3.90 11.81 -1.52
CA PRO A 116 -3.91 11.39 -0.12
C PRO A 116 -5.27 11.57 0.57
N ALA A 117 -6.08 12.54 0.14
CA ALA A 117 -7.38 12.81 0.75
C ALA A 117 -8.37 11.70 0.40
N THR A 118 -8.46 11.34 -0.88
CA THR A 118 -9.27 10.21 -1.33
C THR A 118 -8.72 8.88 -0.79
N GLY A 119 -7.40 8.69 -0.84
CA GLY A 119 -6.72 7.51 -0.30
C GLY A 119 -7.05 7.26 1.17
N LYS A 120 -7.01 8.30 2.02
CA LYS A 120 -7.36 8.18 3.44
C LYS A 120 -8.80 7.70 3.64
N SER A 121 -9.75 8.25 2.90
CA SER A 121 -11.17 7.86 2.98
C SER A 121 -11.37 6.39 2.59
N LEU A 122 -10.71 5.94 1.52
CA LEU A 122 -10.77 4.55 1.07
C LEU A 122 -10.13 3.59 2.07
N LEU A 123 -8.97 3.94 2.63
CA LEU A 123 -8.29 3.13 3.65
C LEU A 123 -9.14 3.01 4.92
N GLN A 124 -9.82 4.09 5.33
CA GLN A 124 -10.76 4.05 6.46
C GLN A 124 -11.93 3.10 6.18
N HIS A 125 -12.54 3.19 4.99
CA HIS A 125 -13.63 2.28 4.61
C HIS A 125 -13.16 0.81 4.59
N LEU A 126 -11.97 0.54 4.05
CA LEU A 126 -11.39 -0.80 4.03
C LEU A 126 -11.09 -1.32 5.45
N ALA A 127 -10.60 -0.47 6.35
CA ALA A 127 -10.37 -0.83 7.74
C ALA A 127 -11.68 -1.24 8.43
N GLU A 128 -12.76 -0.48 8.25
CA GLU A 128 -14.10 -0.83 8.77
C GLU A 128 -14.58 -2.19 8.23
N GLN A 129 -14.42 -2.42 6.92
CA GLN A 129 -14.81 -3.68 6.29
C GLN A 129 -14.05 -4.89 6.83
N HIS A 130 -12.76 -4.75 7.13
CA HIS A 130 -11.93 -5.86 7.63
C HIS A 130 -12.05 -6.03 9.16
N LYS A 131 -12.24 -4.95 9.91
CA LYS A 131 -12.53 -4.99 11.36
C LYS A 131 -13.82 -5.76 11.66
N ALA A 132 -14.82 -5.65 10.79
CA ALA A 132 -16.09 -6.35 10.93
C ALA A 132 -16.04 -7.86 10.55
N ARG A 133 -14.89 -8.40 10.15
CA ARG A 133 -14.77 -9.82 9.76
C ARG A 133 -14.23 -10.67 10.90
N ASP A 134 -15.12 -11.49 11.46
CA ASP A 134 -14.75 -12.48 12.47
C ASP A 134 -13.61 -13.38 12.01
N GLY A 135 -12.61 -13.54 12.87
CA GLY A 135 -11.43 -14.37 12.62
C GLY A 135 -10.37 -13.74 11.72
N PHE A 136 -10.61 -12.53 11.18
CA PHE A 136 -9.59 -11.80 10.43
C PHE A 136 -8.52 -11.26 11.39
N LYS A 137 -7.24 -11.46 11.04
CA LYS A 137 -6.09 -11.00 11.80
C LYS A 137 -5.29 -9.99 10.97
N VAL A 138 -4.70 -9.01 11.64
CA VAL A 138 -3.91 -7.96 10.96
C VAL A 138 -2.67 -8.52 10.26
N GLU A 139 -2.15 -9.66 10.72
CA GLU A 139 -1.01 -10.36 10.12
C GLU A 139 -1.32 -10.85 8.69
N TYR A 140 -2.58 -11.17 8.38
CA TYR A 140 -2.97 -11.68 7.06
C TYR A 140 -2.77 -10.63 5.95
N PHE A 141 -2.77 -9.33 6.28
CA PHE A 141 -2.36 -8.31 5.32
C PHE A 141 -0.89 -8.45 4.94
N LYS A 142 0.00 -8.70 5.90
CA LYS A 142 1.43 -8.87 5.62
C LYS A 142 1.68 -10.13 4.78
N GLU A 143 0.99 -11.21 5.10
CA GLU A 143 1.07 -12.47 4.33
C GLU A 143 0.58 -12.31 2.90
N PHE A 144 -0.48 -11.51 2.68
CA PHE A 144 -0.94 -11.17 1.34
C PHE A 144 0.10 -10.36 0.56
N GLY A 145 0.81 -9.45 1.23
CA GLY A 145 1.97 -8.76 0.66
C GLY A 145 3.11 -9.71 0.26
N VAL A 146 3.40 -10.72 1.08
CA VAL A 146 4.37 -11.77 0.74
C VAL A 146 3.91 -12.58 -0.48
N ALA A 147 2.63 -12.95 -0.55
CA ALA A 147 2.06 -13.65 -1.70
C ALA A 147 2.22 -12.82 -2.99
N MET A 148 1.94 -11.51 -2.93
CA MET A 148 2.17 -10.60 -4.06
C MET A 148 3.63 -10.55 -4.49
N ASN A 149 4.57 -10.43 -3.55
CA ASN A 149 6.01 -10.45 -3.86
C ASN A 149 6.47 -11.76 -4.51
N ARG A 150 5.76 -12.89 -4.29
CA ARG A 150 6.06 -14.15 -4.98
C ARG A 150 5.46 -14.23 -6.38
N VAL A 151 4.31 -13.59 -6.61
CA VAL A 151 3.59 -13.69 -7.89
C VAL A 151 3.98 -12.58 -8.87
N LEU A 152 4.04 -11.33 -8.42
CA LEU A 152 4.26 -10.17 -9.29
C LEU A 152 5.53 -10.26 -10.15
N PRO A 153 6.70 -10.73 -9.64
CA PRO A 153 7.89 -10.90 -10.47
C PRO A 153 7.73 -11.91 -11.62
N LYS A 154 6.76 -12.84 -11.51
CA LYS A 154 6.50 -13.87 -12.53
C LYS A 154 5.62 -13.35 -13.68
N VAL A 155 4.89 -12.25 -13.45
CA VAL A 155 3.87 -11.74 -14.38
C VAL A 155 4.11 -10.31 -14.86
N ALA A 156 4.99 -9.57 -14.17
CA ALA A 156 5.41 -8.23 -14.54
C ALA A 156 6.87 -8.21 -14.99
N SER A 157 7.16 -7.43 -16.02
CA SER A 157 8.54 -7.09 -16.38
C SER A 157 9.06 -6.01 -15.44
N CYS A 158 10.33 -6.07 -15.05
CA CYS A 158 10.99 -5.05 -14.24
C CYS A 158 10.30 -4.78 -12.89
N PHE A 159 9.83 -5.82 -12.20
CA PHE A 159 9.28 -5.67 -10.85
C PHE A 159 10.32 -5.08 -9.89
N ASN A 160 10.03 -3.92 -9.32
CA ASN A 160 10.80 -3.33 -8.23
C ASN A 160 10.17 -3.70 -6.88
N PRO A 161 10.74 -4.67 -6.15
CA PRO A 161 10.19 -5.09 -4.87
C PRO A 161 10.26 -4.00 -3.80
N GLU A 162 11.23 -3.09 -3.87
CA GLU A 162 11.42 -2.05 -2.85
C GLU A 162 10.29 -1.01 -2.94
N ALA A 163 10.10 -0.43 -4.12
CA ALA A 163 9.00 0.51 -4.38
C ALA A 163 7.63 -0.10 -4.07
N TRP A 164 7.43 -1.37 -4.47
CA TRP A 164 6.20 -2.10 -4.16
C TRP A 164 5.97 -2.22 -2.65
N ASN A 165 6.96 -2.69 -1.90
CA ASN A 165 6.85 -2.90 -0.46
C ASN A 165 6.65 -1.60 0.30
N HIS A 166 7.36 -0.55 -0.07
CA HIS A 166 7.19 0.80 0.47
C HIS A 166 5.72 1.28 0.43
N CYS A 167 5.06 1.12 -0.71
CA CYS A 167 3.67 1.54 -0.87
C CYS A 167 2.67 0.54 -0.26
N TYR A 168 2.90 -0.76 -0.44
CA TYR A 168 2.04 -1.78 0.16
C TYR A 168 2.05 -1.73 1.69
N ASP A 169 3.23 -1.63 2.30
CA ASP A 169 3.38 -1.52 3.76
C ASP A 169 2.79 -0.22 4.29
N GLY A 170 2.80 0.86 3.50
CA GLY A 170 2.09 2.10 3.80
C GLY A 170 0.57 1.88 3.90
N PHE A 171 -0.02 1.13 2.97
CA PHE A 171 -1.44 0.75 3.05
C PHE A 171 -1.73 -0.13 4.27
N VAL A 172 -0.93 -1.17 4.50
CA VAL A 172 -1.11 -2.09 5.62
C VAL A 172 -1.00 -1.35 6.95
N SER A 173 0.00 -0.50 7.12
CA SER A 173 0.19 0.29 8.33
C SER A 173 -1.01 1.21 8.58
N SER A 174 -1.51 1.87 7.53
CA SER A 174 -2.69 2.74 7.63
C SER A 174 -3.95 1.99 8.02
N ILE A 175 -4.25 0.87 7.34
CA ILE A 175 -5.44 0.06 7.59
C ILE A 175 -5.40 -0.51 9.01
N THR A 176 -4.27 -1.10 9.40
CA THR A 176 -4.12 -1.73 10.72
C THR A 176 -4.20 -0.71 11.86
N ALA A 177 -3.65 0.49 11.69
CA ALA A 177 -3.81 1.58 12.65
C ALA A 177 -5.28 2.03 12.80
N MET A 178 -6.04 2.04 11.70
CA MET A 178 -7.48 2.40 11.71
C MET A 178 -8.39 1.26 12.23
N MET A 179 -7.90 0.01 12.23
CA MET A 179 -8.62 -1.14 12.78
C MET A 179 -8.53 -1.23 14.31
N ALA A 180 -7.50 -0.63 14.93
CA ALA A 180 -7.33 -0.57 16.38
C ALA A 180 -8.55 0.10 17.06
#